data_AF-A0A3C2EFK9-F1
#
_entry.id   AF-A0A3C2EFK9-F1
#
_cell.length_a   1.000
_cell.length_b   1.000
_cell.length_c   1.000
_cell.angle_alpha   90.00
_cell.angle_beta   90.00
_cell.angle_gamma   90.00
#
_symmetry.space_group_name_H-M   'P 1'
#
loop_
_entity.id
_entity.type
_entity.pdbx_description
1 polymer ?
#
loop_
_entity_poly.entity_id
_entity_poly.type
_entity_poly.pdbx_seq_one_letter_code
_entity_poly.pdbx_strand_id
1 'polypeptide(L)'
;METTFKKSPYFTSLNYYNKRDAAISLFEAFTRAGWKTYGYKEDQSDSMTDYFSPARWDGVATKQDLVICINVPEHLSKSYSGTDIKQTHITTKPCEQCNSTGIDPEGWTLLKARLDPIKYNLRKFLRQQPGATVNENNEIITADGKKLAYLVSDLVSPITFHSNGNEKCRKCLGKGSAVDTSEAVVLDTWPEFQPNPKRKAWHLERKGEILASGISIAKFYEGYYESKDQDRELIIRTVTDEFVATLEKYLTVSTQQEVIQPSETKTHIELIDYNTKSIALKGDTKPHKDSLGKNGLRGLYNSKLTDPRTGEKFAGWIFSNAQRTQVEEFLKQLS
;
A
#
# COMPACT_ATOMS: atom_id res chain seq x y z
N MET A 1 -26.99 -13.96 -13.73
CA MET A 1 -27.19 -12.94 -14.78
C MET A 1 -25.95 -12.10 -14.79
N GLU A 2 -25.19 -12.06 -15.88
CA GLU A 2 -24.07 -11.10 -16.00
C GLU A 2 -24.68 -9.70 -16.05
N THR A 3 -24.60 -8.97 -14.94
CA THR A 3 -24.91 -7.54 -14.89
C THR A 3 -23.84 -6.79 -15.66
N THR A 4 -24.02 -6.66 -16.97
CA THR A 4 -23.10 -5.92 -17.83
C THR A 4 -23.33 -4.42 -17.66
N PHE A 5 -22.61 -3.80 -16.73
CA PHE A 5 -22.58 -2.35 -16.58
C PHE A 5 -21.79 -1.70 -17.72
N LYS A 6 -22.32 -0.61 -18.29
CA LYS A 6 -21.70 0.08 -19.42
C LYS A 6 -20.56 0.99 -18.95
N LYS A 7 -19.42 0.93 -19.65
CA LYS A 7 -18.27 1.82 -19.41
C LYS A 7 -18.59 3.25 -19.84
N SER A 8 -18.19 4.23 -19.02
CA SER A 8 -18.34 5.66 -19.33
C SER A 8 -17.59 6.04 -20.61
N PRO A 9 -18.22 6.76 -21.55
CA PRO A 9 -17.55 7.26 -22.76
C PRO A 9 -16.48 8.32 -22.44
N TYR A 10 -16.56 8.95 -21.27
CA TYR A 10 -15.60 9.96 -20.81
C TYR A 10 -14.40 9.36 -20.06
N PHE A 11 -14.48 8.08 -19.70
CA PHE A 11 -13.37 7.41 -19.03
C PHE A 11 -12.28 7.03 -20.04
N THR A 12 -11.13 7.70 -19.94
CA THR A 12 -9.95 7.41 -20.77
C THR A 12 -9.01 6.46 -20.04
N SER A 13 -8.45 6.89 -18.92
CA SER A 13 -7.47 6.14 -18.13
C SER A 13 -7.50 6.55 -16.65
N LEU A 14 -6.93 5.71 -15.77
CA LEU A 14 -6.77 6.06 -14.36
C LEU A 14 -5.55 6.98 -14.16
N ASN A 15 -5.78 8.15 -13.58
CA ASN A 15 -4.72 8.95 -12.98
C ASN A 15 -4.39 8.43 -11.55
N TYR A 16 -3.49 9.12 -10.84
CA TYR A 16 -3.11 8.76 -9.46
C TYR A 16 -4.29 8.77 -8.49
N TYR A 17 -5.11 9.81 -8.49
CA TYR A 17 -6.27 9.94 -7.61
C TYR A 17 -7.31 8.85 -7.88
N ASN A 18 -7.63 8.61 -9.16
CA ASN A 18 -8.58 7.57 -9.55
C ASN A 18 -8.12 6.16 -9.11
N LYS A 19 -6.81 5.89 -9.14
CA LYS A 19 -6.24 4.62 -8.62
C LYS A 19 -6.40 4.51 -7.12
N ARG A 20 -6.19 5.60 -6.39
CA ARG A 20 -6.37 5.66 -4.95
C ARG A 20 -7.83 5.41 -4.59
N ASP A 21 -8.76 6.10 -5.25
CA ASP A 21 -10.19 5.95 -4.98
C ASP A 21 -10.67 4.52 -5.31
N ALA A 22 -10.20 3.94 -6.42
CA ALA A 22 -10.45 2.53 -6.74
C ALA A 22 -9.89 1.55 -5.69
N ALA A 23 -8.72 1.87 -5.10
CA ALA A 23 -8.18 1.08 -4.00
C ALA A 23 -9.04 1.22 -2.73
N ILE A 24 -9.59 2.39 -2.44
CA ILE A 24 -10.50 2.59 -1.30
C ILE A 24 -11.78 1.76 -1.48
N SER A 25 -12.39 1.76 -2.67
CA SER A 25 -13.54 0.88 -2.96
C SER A 25 -13.24 -0.59 -2.68
N LEU A 26 -12.02 -1.05 -3.02
CA LEU A 26 -11.57 -2.40 -2.72
C LEU A 26 -11.32 -2.62 -1.23
N PHE A 27 -10.68 -1.68 -0.54
CA PHE A 27 -10.45 -1.71 0.91
C PHE A 27 -11.76 -1.94 1.67
N GLU A 28 -12.81 -1.20 1.31
CA GLU A 28 -14.11 -1.34 1.95
C GLU A 28 -14.72 -2.71 1.67
N ALA A 29 -14.62 -3.21 0.43
CA ALA A 29 -15.12 -4.54 0.07
C ALA A 29 -14.39 -5.66 0.82
N PHE A 30 -13.06 -5.60 0.92
CA PHE A 30 -12.26 -6.54 1.71
C PHE A 30 -12.63 -6.48 3.20
N THR A 31 -12.80 -5.27 3.75
CA THR A 31 -13.22 -5.07 5.15
C THR A 31 -14.60 -5.66 5.40
N ARG A 32 -15.59 -5.39 4.53
CA ARG A 32 -16.94 -5.98 4.60
C ARG A 32 -16.92 -7.50 4.51
N ALA A 33 -16.03 -8.07 3.70
CA ALA A 33 -15.84 -9.50 3.56
C ALA A 33 -15.01 -10.14 4.69
N GLY A 34 -14.60 -9.37 5.70
CA GLY A 34 -13.85 -9.87 6.86
C GLY A 34 -12.39 -10.22 6.55
N TRP A 35 -11.79 -9.62 5.52
CA TRP A 35 -10.34 -9.65 5.35
C TRP A 35 -9.69 -8.67 6.32
N LYS A 36 -8.55 -9.05 6.88
CA LYS A 36 -7.71 -8.15 7.67
C LYS A 36 -6.94 -7.24 6.72
N THR A 37 -7.14 -5.94 6.80
CA THR A 37 -6.54 -4.94 5.92
C THR A 37 -5.38 -4.23 6.61
N TYR A 38 -4.36 -3.83 5.84
CA TYR A 38 -3.15 -3.17 6.35
C TYR A 38 -2.87 -1.85 5.61
N GLY A 39 -2.28 -0.87 6.30
CA GLY A 39 -1.87 0.41 5.71
C GLY A 39 -3.03 1.30 5.23
N TYR A 40 -4.18 1.22 5.91
CA TYR A 40 -5.26 2.18 5.71
C TYR A 40 -5.00 3.46 6.52
N LYS A 41 -5.27 4.61 5.91
CA LYS A 41 -5.34 5.92 6.56
C LYS A 41 -6.68 6.55 6.19
N GLU A 42 -7.42 6.96 7.21
CA GLU A 42 -8.68 7.70 7.06
C GLU A 42 -8.50 9.07 6.41
N ASP A 43 -9.60 9.64 5.93
CA ASP A 43 -9.61 11.01 5.42
C ASP A 43 -9.47 12.00 6.59
N GLN A 44 -8.50 12.89 6.47
CA GLN A 44 -8.22 13.96 7.44
C GLN A 44 -8.20 15.33 6.74
N SER A 45 -8.86 15.44 5.59
CA SER A 45 -9.03 16.71 4.87
C SER A 45 -9.98 17.62 5.65
N ASP A 46 -9.68 18.91 5.67
CA ASP A 46 -10.50 19.91 6.34
C ASP A 46 -10.99 20.92 5.29
N SER A 47 -12.30 20.91 5.02
CA SER A 47 -12.93 21.79 4.02
C SER A 47 -12.90 23.28 4.37
N MET A 48 -12.67 23.61 5.65
CA MET A 48 -12.53 25.00 6.10
C MET A 48 -11.11 25.54 5.92
N THR A 49 -10.17 24.67 5.53
CA THR A 49 -8.77 25.03 5.24
C THR A 49 -8.36 24.50 3.86
N ASP A 50 -7.17 24.85 3.40
CA ASP A 50 -6.57 24.25 2.21
C ASP A 50 -5.86 22.91 2.52
N TYR A 51 -6.07 22.36 3.72
CA TYR A 51 -5.46 21.10 4.14
C TYR A 51 -6.18 19.90 3.49
N PHE A 52 -5.54 19.35 2.45
CA PHE A 52 -6.02 18.18 1.73
C PHE A 52 -5.24 16.91 2.11
N SER A 53 -5.89 16.02 2.87
CA SER A 53 -5.31 14.76 3.35
C SER A 53 -6.33 13.60 3.20
N PRO A 54 -6.69 13.25 1.96
CA PRO A 54 -7.73 12.24 1.68
C PRO A 54 -7.34 10.85 2.15
N ALA A 55 -8.36 9.99 2.31
CA ALA A 55 -8.18 8.59 2.66
C ALA A 55 -7.27 7.87 1.64
N ARG A 56 -6.47 6.92 2.12
CA ARG A 56 -5.63 6.07 1.28
C ARG A 56 -5.48 4.68 1.88
N TRP A 57 -5.26 3.70 1.01
CA TRP A 57 -4.93 2.33 1.39
C TRP A 57 -3.67 1.88 0.65
N ASP A 58 -2.73 1.30 1.38
CA ASP A 58 -1.48 0.76 0.84
C ASP A 58 -1.68 -0.56 0.06
N GLY A 59 -2.90 -1.12 0.06
CA GLY A 59 -3.32 -2.15 -0.88
C GLY A 59 -3.05 -3.59 -0.45
N VAL A 60 -2.79 -3.85 0.83
CA VAL A 60 -2.54 -5.20 1.34
C VAL A 60 -3.66 -5.65 2.26
N ALA A 61 -4.17 -6.87 2.02
CA ALA A 61 -5.09 -7.54 2.94
C ALA A 61 -4.82 -9.05 3.01
N THR A 62 -5.24 -9.66 4.11
CA THR A 62 -5.07 -11.09 4.36
C THR A 62 -6.36 -11.75 4.82
N LYS A 63 -6.56 -13.00 4.40
CA LYS A 63 -7.60 -13.87 4.96
C LYS A 63 -7.08 -15.30 4.91
N GLN A 64 -7.00 -15.95 6.08
CA GLN A 64 -6.30 -17.22 6.26
C GLN A 64 -4.84 -17.11 5.78
N ASP A 65 -4.42 -17.95 4.84
CA ASP A 65 -3.06 -17.98 4.27
C ASP A 65 -2.91 -17.19 2.96
N LEU A 66 -3.98 -16.50 2.53
CA LEU A 66 -3.98 -15.67 1.34
C LEU A 66 -3.60 -14.23 1.67
N VAL A 67 -2.79 -13.65 0.78
CA VAL A 67 -2.45 -12.23 0.76
C VAL A 67 -2.85 -11.65 -0.59
N ILE A 68 -3.60 -10.55 -0.58
CA ILE A 68 -3.94 -9.77 -1.78
C ILE A 68 -3.16 -8.46 -1.77
N CYS A 69 -2.52 -8.16 -2.89
CA CYS A 69 -1.69 -6.98 -3.10
C CYS A 69 -2.24 -6.15 -4.26
N ILE A 70 -2.74 -4.96 -3.98
CA ILE A 70 -3.34 -3.99 -4.91
C ILE A 70 -2.40 -2.78 -5.07
N ASN A 71 -1.87 -2.55 -6.27
CA ASN A 71 -0.95 -1.45 -6.58
C ASN A 71 0.25 -1.32 -5.62
N VAL A 72 0.74 -2.42 -5.08
CA VAL A 72 1.92 -2.53 -4.22
C VAL A 72 3.19 -2.43 -5.07
N PRO A 73 3.96 -1.33 -4.98
CA PRO A 73 5.23 -1.19 -5.67
C PRO A 73 6.38 -1.85 -4.89
N GLU A 74 7.53 -2.00 -5.54
CA GLU A 74 8.74 -2.61 -4.97
C GLU A 74 9.20 -1.96 -3.66
N HIS A 75 9.19 -0.62 -3.58
CA HIS A 75 9.63 0.08 -2.37
C HIS A 75 8.70 -0.16 -1.17
N LEU A 76 7.41 -0.38 -1.41
CA LEU A 76 6.43 -0.62 -0.35
C LEU A 76 6.64 -2.02 0.24
N SER A 77 6.75 -3.04 -0.63
CA SER A 77 7.08 -4.40 -0.19
C SER A 77 8.40 -4.45 0.57
N LYS A 78 9.46 -3.80 0.09
CA LYS A 78 10.75 -3.74 0.81
C LYS A 78 10.67 -3.08 2.19
N SER A 79 9.77 -2.12 2.36
CA SER A 79 9.65 -1.36 3.61
C SER A 79 8.74 -2.03 4.64
N TYR A 80 7.71 -2.73 4.17
CA TYR A 80 6.63 -3.22 5.04
C TYR A 80 6.50 -4.74 5.10
N SER A 81 6.87 -5.49 4.07
CA SER A 81 6.69 -6.95 4.07
C SER A 81 7.38 -7.60 5.27
N GLY A 82 6.60 -8.31 6.10
CA GLY A 82 7.07 -8.98 7.32
C GLY A 82 7.53 -8.04 8.44
N THR A 83 7.32 -6.72 8.34
CA THR A 83 7.77 -5.78 9.38
C THR A 83 6.70 -5.46 10.41
N ASP A 84 7.14 -5.10 11.62
CA ASP A 84 6.24 -4.71 12.70
C ASP A 84 5.59 -3.36 12.45
N ILE A 85 4.28 -3.31 12.68
CA ILE A 85 3.50 -2.07 12.78
C ILE A 85 3.66 -1.53 14.20
N LYS A 86 4.33 -0.38 14.30
CA LYS A 86 4.66 0.25 15.59
C LYS A 86 3.86 1.52 15.78
N GLN A 87 3.33 1.71 16.98
CA GLN A 87 2.79 2.99 17.42
C GLN A 87 3.64 3.54 18.55
N THR A 88 4.05 4.80 18.42
CA THR A 88 4.79 5.49 19.46
C THR A 88 3.83 5.96 20.54
N HIS A 89 3.95 5.39 21.73
CA HIS A 89 3.28 5.88 22.92
C HIS A 89 4.17 6.92 23.61
N ILE A 90 3.64 8.13 23.78
CA ILE A 90 4.35 9.24 24.43
C ILE A 90 3.84 9.38 25.86
N THR A 91 4.72 9.20 26.83
CA THR A 91 4.41 9.54 28.22
C THR A 91 4.73 11.02 28.46
N THR A 92 3.99 11.65 29.38
CA THR A 92 4.22 13.05 29.75
C THR A 92 4.54 13.17 31.23
N LYS A 93 5.42 14.09 31.56
CA LYS A 93 5.76 14.47 32.93
C LYS A 93 5.37 15.92 33.22
N PRO A 94 5.19 16.31 34.49
CA PRO A 94 5.13 17.70 34.92
C PRO A 94 6.18 18.59 34.24
N CYS A 95 5.76 19.72 33.68
CA CYS A 95 6.70 20.68 33.11
C CYS A 95 7.39 21.44 34.24
N GLU A 96 8.65 21.10 34.51
CA GLU A 96 9.49 21.74 35.54
C GLU A 96 9.61 23.26 35.35
N GLN A 97 9.67 23.74 34.11
CA GLN A 97 9.85 25.18 33.87
C GLN A 97 8.68 26.00 34.42
N CYS A 98 7.45 25.47 34.37
CA CYS A 98 6.27 26.18 34.82
C CYS A 98 5.58 25.51 36.01
N ASN A 99 6.22 24.52 36.64
CA ASN A 99 5.64 23.71 37.72
C ASN A 99 4.21 23.24 37.40
N SER A 100 4.03 22.69 36.20
CA SER A 100 2.75 22.21 35.68
C SER A 100 1.64 23.25 35.44
N THR A 101 1.91 24.55 35.62
CA THR A 101 0.88 25.57 35.42
C THR A 101 0.56 25.84 33.94
N GLY A 102 1.49 25.51 33.03
CA GLY A 102 1.40 25.91 31.63
C GLY A 102 1.61 27.41 31.38
N ILE A 103 1.91 28.20 32.41
CA ILE A 103 2.12 29.65 32.32
C ILE A 103 3.62 29.95 32.25
N ASP A 104 4.03 30.91 31.42
CA ASP A 104 5.43 31.34 31.37
C ASP A 104 5.84 32.00 32.71
N PRO A 105 6.93 31.55 33.35
CA PRO A 105 7.31 32.02 34.68
C PRO A 105 7.61 33.52 34.77
N GLU A 106 7.95 34.18 33.66
CA GLU A 106 8.26 35.61 33.68
C GLU A 106 6.99 36.50 33.66
N GLY A 107 5.79 35.91 33.63
CA GLY A 107 4.55 36.59 34.02
C GLY A 107 4.05 37.68 33.06
N TRP A 108 4.36 37.56 31.77
CA TRP A 108 3.79 38.44 30.75
C TRP A 108 2.31 38.11 30.51
N THR A 109 1.51 39.17 30.36
CA THR A 109 0.13 39.08 29.92
C THR A 109 -0.01 39.69 28.54
N LEU A 110 -1.04 39.32 27.79
CA LEU A 110 -1.33 39.87 26.47
C LEU A 110 -1.45 41.40 26.52
N LEU A 111 -2.04 41.93 27.59
CA LEU A 111 -2.15 43.37 27.81
C LEU A 111 -0.77 44.02 27.97
N LYS A 112 0.09 43.50 28.86
CA LYS A 112 1.45 44.02 29.05
C LYS A 112 2.26 43.96 27.75
N ALA A 113 2.15 42.85 27.01
CA ALA A 113 2.84 42.67 25.75
C ALA A 113 2.36 43.68 24.70
N ARG A 114 1.06 43.98 24.61
CA ARG A 114 0.52 44.98 23.68
C ARG A 114 0.88 46.41 24.04
N LEU A 115 1.08 46.71 25.33
CA LEU A 115 1.53 48.03 25.79
C LEU A 115 3.01 48.29 25.46
N ASP A 116 3.83 47.24 25.39
CA ASP A 116 5.24 47.32 24.99
C ASP A 116 5.65 46.14 24.08
N PRO A 117 5.22 46.15 22.81
CA PRO A 117 5.47 45.05 21.86
C PRO A 117 6.95 44.84 21.58
N ILE A 118 7.70 45.95 21.55
CA ILE A 118 9.13 45.96 21.24
C ILE A 118 9.89 45.19 22.32
N LYS A 119 9.66 45.52 23.59
CA LYS A 119 10.30 44.83 24.72
C LYS A 119 9.90 43.37 24.80
N TYR A 120 8.62 43.07 24.59
CA TYR A 120 8.12 41.69 24.59
C TYR A 120 8.80 40.84 23.51
N ASN A 121 8.85 41.34 22.26
CA ASN A 121 9.44 40.61 21.15
C ASN A 121 10.97 40.52 21.27
N LEU A 122 11.64 41.58 21.73
CA LEU A 122 13.09 41.59 21.99
C LEU A 122 13.48 40.51 23.01
N ARG A 123 12.75 40.42 24.13
CA ARG A 123 12.95 39.36 25.12
C ARG A 123 12.84 37.97 24.49
N LYS A 124 11.84 37.74 23.64
CA LYS A 124 11.68 36.44 22.96
C LYS A 124 12.83 36.14 22.00
N PHE A 125 13.34 37.15 21.31
CA PHE A 125 14.51 37.02 20.45
C PHE A 125 15.76 36.67 21.26
N LEU A 126 16.04 37.39 22.35
CA LEU A 126 17.18 37.12 23.23
C LEU A 126 17.12 35.71 23.84
N ARG A 127 15.93 35.21 24.20
CA ARG A 127 15.74 33.83 24.66
C ARG A 127 16.12 32.76 23.62
N GLN A 128 16.12 33.08 22.33
CA GLN A 128 16.56 32.19 21.26
C GLN A 128 18.07 32.29 20.99
N GLN A 129 18.75 33.26 21.59
CA GLN A 129 20.17 33.58 21.37
C GLN A 129 20.94 33.50 22.70
N PRO A 130 21.32 32.30 23.17
CA PRO A 130 22.03 32.13 24.45
C PRO A 130 23.28 33.02 24.54
N GLY A 131 23.38 33.79 25.61
CA GLY A 131 24.53 34.67 25.86
C GLY A 131 24.52 36.00 25.08
N ALA A 132 23.48 36.28 24.28
CA ALA A 132 23.32 37.60 23.66
C ALA A 132 22.80 38.63 24.67
N THR A 133 23.34 39.85 24.61
CA THR A 133 22.97 40.98 25.48
C THR A 133 22.75 42.25 24.68
N VAL A 134 21.98 43.19 25.25
CA VAL A 134 21.82 44.54 24.68
C VAL A 134 22.85 45.45 25.33
N ASN A 135 23.65 46.16 24.53
CA ASN A 135 24.62 47.14 25.04
C ASN A 135 23.96 48.51 25.29
N GLU A 136 24.75 49.47 25.76
CA GLU A 136 24.32 50.86 26.03
C GLU A 136 23.80 51.61 24.79
N ASN A 137 24.18 51.17 23.58
CA ASN A 137 23.74 51.74 22.31
C ASN A 137 22.50 51.04 21.73
N ASN A 138 21.80 50.23 22.53
CA ASN A 138 20.67 49.39 22.10
C ASN A 138 20.99 48.38 20.99
N GLU A 139 22.26 47.96 20.88
CA GLU A 139 22.69 46.94 19.93
C GLU A 139 22.72 45.57 20.60
N ILE A 140 22.27 44.55 19.87
CA ILE A 140 22.33 43.17 20.35
C ILE A 140 23.68 42.58 19.98
N ILE A 141 24.43 42.17 21.00
CA ILE A 141 25.75 41.56 20.87
C ILE A 141 25.65 40.11 21.31
N THR A 142 26.15 39.18 20.49
CA THR A 142 26.23 37.76 20.82
C THR A 142 27.37 37.47 21.80
N ALA A 143 27.37 36.25 22.36
CA ALA A 143 28.46 35.80 23.23
C ALA A 143 29.85 35.85 22.57
N ASP A 144 29.95 35.73 21.24
CA ASP A 144 31.18 35.85 20.45
C ASP A 144 31.48 37.29 19.98
N GLY A 145 30.76 38.29 20.49
CA GLY A 145 31.02 39.72 20.24
C GLY A 145 30.48 40.23 18.90
N LYS A 146 29.68 39.45 18.17
CA LYS A 146 29.08 39.88 16.91
C LYS A 146 27.80 40.67 17.16
N LYS A 147 27.59 41.70 16.35
CA LYS A 147 26.34 42.45 16.34
C LYS A 147 25.27 41.68 15.56
N LEU A 148 24.12 41.47 16.18
CA LEU A 148 22.93 40.94 15.53
C LEU A 148 21.98 42.09 15.18
N ALA A 149 21.54 42.08 13.92
CA ALA A 149 20.40 42.89 13.51
C ALA A 149 19.13 42.23 14.05
N TYR A 150 18.33 43.01 14.78
CA TYR A 150 17.02 42.58 15.23
C TYR A 150 15.97 43.55 14.70
N LEU A 151 15.18 43.06 13.74
CA LEU A 151 14.03 43.78 13.21
C LEU A 151 12.86 43.52 14.15
N VAL A 152 12.52 44.51 14.96
CA VAL A 152 11.44 44.38 15.93
C VAL A 152 10.10 44.54 15.22
N SER A 153 9.23 43.55 15.36
CA SER A 153 7.83 43.72 15.01
C SER A 153 7.13 44.45 16.16
N ASP A 154 6.28 45.42 15.83
CA ASP A 154 5.34 46.09 16.73
C ASP A 154 4.08 45.25 17.00
N LEU A 155 3.96 44.08 16.37
CA LEU A 155 2.84 43.17 16.52
C LEU A 155 3.10 42.12 17.59
N VAL A 156 2.08 41.87 18.42
CA VAL A 156 2.05 40.79 19.41
C VAL A 156 1.11 39.70 18.93
N SER A 157 1.64 38.52 18.66
CA SER A 157 0.81 37.38 18.26
C SER A 157 0.02 36.81 19.45
N PRO A 158 -1.33 36.85 19.42
CA PRO A 158 -2.16 36.35 20.51
C PRO A 158 -2.07 34.83 20.70
N ILE A 159 -1.59 34.07 19.69
CA ILE A 159 -1.44 32.61 19.78
C ILE A 159 -0.53 32.15 20.92
N THR A 160 0.40 33.03 21.32
CA THR A 160 1.37 32.79 22.41
C THR A 160 0.79 32.94 23.80
N PHE A 161 -0.48 33.37 23.91
CA PHE A 161 -1.18 33.56 25.16
C PHE A 161 -2.31 32.53 25.29
N HIS A 162 -2.63 32.19 26.53
CA HIS A 162 -3.86 31.50 26.91
C HIS A 162 -5.06 32.43 26.73
N SER A 163 -6.27 31.85 26.71
CA SER A 163 -7.52 32.63 26.64
C SER A 163 -7.68 33.60 27.82
N ASN A 164 -7.12 33.26 28.99
CA ASN A 164 -7.07 34.13 30.17
C ASN A 164 -6.02 35.27 30.06
N GLY A 165 -5.29 35.36 28.96
CA GLY A 165 -4.32 36.40 28.68
C GLY A 165 -2.92 36.16 29.24
N ASN A 166 -2.66 35.08 29.97
CA ASN A 166 -1.31 34.73 30.43
C ASN A 166 -0.46 34.13 29.31
N GLU A 167 0.83 34.48 29.24
CA GLU A 167 1.74 33.88 28.25
C GLU A 167 1.87 32.37 28.49
N LYS A 168 1.79 31.58 27.41
CA LYS A 168 1.99 30.14 27.45
C LYS A 168 3.46 29.82 27.73
N CYS A 169 3.71 28.88 28.64
CA CYS A 169 5.06 28.40 28.88
C CYS A 169 5.68 27.87 27.58
N ARG A 170 6.87 28.36 27.21
CA ARG A 170 7.56 27.97 25.97
C ARG A 170 7.96 26.49 25.91
N LYS A 171 8.33 25.88 27.04
CA LYS A 171 8.79 24.47 27.09
C LYS A 171 7.66 23.47 26.84
N CYS A 172 6.47 23.71 27.40
CA CYS A 172 5.30 22.84 27.22
C CYS A 172 4.23 23.40 26.27
N LEU A 173 4.47 24.57 25.66
CA LEU A 173 3.52 25.30 24.81
C LEU A 173 2.16 25.55 25.47
N GLY A 174 2.16 25.73 26.80
CA GLY A 174 0.94 25.96 27.57
C GLY A 174 0.29 24.72 28.18
N LYS A 175 0.78 23.51 27.90
CA LYS A 175 0.15 22.25 28.33
C LYS A 175 0.33 21.94 29.82
N GLY A 176 1.33 22.53 30.48
CA GLY A 176 1.72 22.15 31.84
C GLY A 176 2.45 20.81 31.93
N SER A 177 2.48 20.01 30.86
CA SER A 177 3.25 18.78 30.78
C SER A 177 4.30 18.83 29.67
N ALA A 178 5.45 18.19 29.91
CA ALA A 178 6.51 17.98 28.94
C ALA A 178 6.52 16.51 28.51
N VAL A 179 7.01 16.26 27.30
CA VAL A 179 7.29 14.88 26.85
C VAL A 179 8.37 14.28 27.74
N ASP A 180 8.16 13.05 28.21
CA ASP A 180 9.11 12.34 29.05
C ASP A 180 9.83 11.24 28.28
N THR A 181 9.13 10.15 27.97
CA THR A 181 9.65 9.06 27.15
C THR A 181 8.71 8.76 26.00
N SER A 182 9.28 8.17 24.94
CA SER A 182 8.52 7.62 23.83
C SER A 182 8.91 6.17 23.66
N GLU A 183 7.95 5.27 23.84
CA GLU A 183 8.15 3.84 23.63
C GLU A 183 7.34 3.39 22.43
N ALA A 184 7.97 2.65 21.52
CA ALA A 184 7.30 2.07 20.39
C ALA A 184 6.68 0.73 20.81
N VAL A 185 5.36 0.65 20.80
CA VAL A 185 4.63 -0.60 21.03
C VAL A 185 4.36 -1.24 19.67
N VAL A 186 4.71 -2.52 19.53
CA VAL A 186 4.33 -3.32 18.36
C VAL A 186 2.85 -3.65 18.50
N LEU A 187 2.05 -3.15 17.56
CA LEU A 187 0.60 -3.39 17.54
C LEU A 187 0.26 -4.64 16.76
N ASP A 188 1.00 -4.89 15.69
CA ASP A 188 0.72 -5.94 14.71
C ASP A 188 1.95 -6.13 13.82
N THR A 189 1.91 -7.11 12.93
CA THR A 189 2.98 -7.35 11.95
C THR A 189 2.36 -7.44 10.56
N TRP A 190 2.95 -6.78 9.59
CA TRP A 190 2.57 -6.94 8.19
C TRP A 190 2.76 -8.40 7.75
N PRO A 191 1.92 -8.93 6.86
CA PRO A 191 2.19 -10.23 6.27
C PRO A 191 3.49 -10.20 5.45
N GLU A 192 4.02 -11.37 5.13
CA GLU A 192 5.00 -11.48 4.06
C GLU A 192 4.28 -11.33 2.71
N PHE A 193 4.76 -10.41 1.90
CA PHE A 193 4.28 -10.19 0.54
C PHE A 193 5.35 -9.62 -0.40
N GLN A 194 5.17 -9.84 -1.69
CA GLN A 194 6.03 -9.30 -2.76
C GLN A 194 5.35 -8.14 -3.51
N PRO A 195 6.10 -7.33 -4.27
CA PRO A 195 5.48 -6.30 -5.10
C PRO A 195 4.67 -6.90 -6.24
N ASN A 196 3.74 -6.11 -6.78
CA ASN A 196 3.01 -6.53 -7.97
C ASN A 196 3.97 -6.85 -9.13
N PRO A 197 3.75 -7.96 -9.85
CA PRO A 197 4.54 -8.26 -11.05
C PRO A 197 4.47 -7.14 -12.07
N LYS A 198 5.50 -7.06 -12.93
CA LYS A 198 5.54 -6.06 -14.01
C LYS A 198 4.24 -6.04 -14.81
N ARG A 199 3.65 -4.84 -14.96
CA ARG A 199 2.39 -4.60 -15.70
C ARG A 199 1.14 -5.25 -15.07
N LYS A 200 1.19 -5.61 -13.78
CA LYS A 200 0.02 -6.04 -13.00
C LYS A 200 -0.33 -4.97 -11.98
N ALA A 201 -1.62 -4.69 -11.84
CA ALA A 201 -2.16 -3.78 -10.83
C ALA A 201 -2.57 -4.51 -9.56
N TRP A 202 -2.77 -5.83 -9.63
CA TRP A 202 -3.01 -6.64 -8.43
C TRP A 202 -2.53 -8.07 -8.59
N HIS A 203 -2.26 -8.74 -7.47
CA HIS A 203 -2.03 -10.18 -7.42
C HIS A 203 -2.49 -10.77 -6.09
N LEU A 204 -2.96 -12.01 -6.13
CA LEU A 204 -3.26 -12.84 -4.98
C LEU A 204 -2.14 -13.85 -4.81
N GLU A 205 -1.64 -14.02 -3.61
CA GLU A 205 -0.58 -14.97 -3.30
C GLU A 205 -0.80 -15.75 -2.02
N ARG A 206 -0.10 -16.87 -1.94
CA ARG A 206 -0.05 -17.77 -0.78
C ARG A 206 1.40 -18.18 -0.59
N LYS A 207 1.97 -17.86 0.57
CA LYS A 207 3.37 -18.20 0.91
C LYS A 207 4.37 -17.82 -0.20
N GLY A 208 4.18 -16.63 -0.80
CA GLY A 208 5.01 -16.10 -1.89
C GLY A 208 4.69 -16.62 -3.31
N GLU A 209 3.83 -17.62 -3.45
CA GLU A 209 3.38 -18.09 -4.77
C GLU A 209 2.16 -17.30 -5.26
N ILE A 210 2.25 -16.75 -6.48
CA ILE A 210 1.15 -15.98 -7.09
C ILE A 210 0.11 -16.94 -7.66
N LEU A 211 -1.08 -16.94 -7.06
CA LEU A 211 -2.23 -17.75 -7.48
C LEU A 211 -3.05 -17.07 -8.58
N ALA A 212 -3.18 -15.74 -8.51
CA ALA A 212 -3.93 -14.95 -9.50
C ALA A 212 -3.34 -13.55 -9.67
N SER A 213 -3.53 -12.93 -10.83
CA SER A 213 -3.12 -11.54 -11.06
C SER A 213 -3.95 -10.85 -12.13
N GLY A 214 -4.05 -9.52 -12.04
CA GLY A 214 -4.77 -8.71 -13.01
C GLY A 214 -4.06 -7.42 -13.39
N ILE A 215 -4.43 -6.89 -14.57
CA ILE A 215 -3.76 -5.74 -15.20
C ILE A 215 -4.30 -4.41 -14.66
N SER A 216 -5.58 -4.36 -14.31
CA SER A 216 -6.27 -3.10 -14.04
C SER A 216 -7.20 -3.21 -12.85
N ILE A 217 -7.30 -2.10 -12.13
CA ILE A 217 -8.30 -1.83 -11.09
C ILE A 217 -9.32 -0.78 -11.53
N ALA A 218 -9.29 -0.36 -12.81
CA ALA A 218 -10.13 0.72 -13.32
C ALA A 218 -11.63 0.50 -13.09
N LYS A 219 -12.08 -0.75 -13.18
CA LYS A 219 -13.48 -1.11 -12.95
C LYS A 219 -13.96 -0.90 -11.50
N PHE A 220 -13.07 -0.57 -10.56
CA PHE A 220 -13.44 -0.27 -9.17
C PHE A 220 -13.44 1.24 -8.88
N TYR A 221 -13.09 2.05 -9.88
CA TYR A 221 -13.20 3.50 -9.80
C TYR A 221 -14.63 3.93 -10.16
N GLU A 222 -15.22 4.78 -9.33
CA GLU A 222 -16.60 5.27 -9.51
C GLU A 222 -16.85 5.86 -10.91
N GLY A 223 -15.92 6.67 -11.43
CA GLY A 223 -16.02 7.28 -12.75
C GLY A 223 -15.80 6.34 -13.94
N TYR A 224 -15.62 5.02 -13.72
CA TYR A 224 -15.46 4.04 -14.79
C TYR A 224 -16.77 3.74 -15.52
N TYR A 225 -17.92 3.83 -14.84
CA TYR A 225 -19.22 3.42 -15.37
C TYR A 225 -20.07 4.61 -15.82
N GLU A 226 -20.87 4.39 -16.85
CA GLU A 226 -21.92 5.33 -17.26
C GLU A 226 -23.14 5.11 -16.35
N SER A 227 -23.42 6.06 -15.44
CA SER A 227 -24.57 5.94 -14.53
C SER A 227 -24.93 7.28 -13.87
N LYS A 228 -26.19 7.37 -13.42
CA LYS A 228 -26.67 8.41 -12.49
C LYS A 228 -26.01 8.21 -11.12
N ASP A 229 -25.80 9.28 -10.37
CA ASP A 229 -25.03 9.24 -9.12
C ASP A 229 -25.56 8.21 -8.10
N GLN A 230 -26.89 8.02 -8.02
CA GLN A 230 -27.52 7.04 -7.12
C GLN A 230 -27.22 5.57 -7.44
N ASP A 231 -26.87 5.25 -8.69
CA ASP A 231 -26.56 3.87 -9.10
C ASP A 231 -25.07 3.55 -8.98
N ARG A 232 -24.20 4.58 -8.90
CA ARG A 232 -22.74 4.41 -8.91
C ARG A 232 -22.23 3.60 -7.74
N GLU A 233 -22.67 3.95 -6.54
CA GLU A 233 -22.27 3.25 -5.32
C GLU A 233 -22.68 1.78 -5.37
N LEU A 234 -23.90 1.49 -5.83
CA LEU A 234 -24.39 0.12 -5.98
C LEU A 234 -23.58 -0.66 -7.02
N ILE A 235 -23.24 -0.05 -8.16
CA ILE A 235 -22.41 -0.67 -9.20
C ILE A 235 -21.03 -1.01 -8.63
N ILE A 236 -20.36 -0.04 -8.00
CA ILE A 236 -19.03 -0.23 -7.44
C ILE A 236 -19.05 -1.30 -6.36
N ARG A 237 -20.03 -1.25 -5.46
CA ARG A 237 -20.22 -2.28 -4.44
C ARG A 237 -20.40 -3.67 -5.06
N THR A 238 -21.29 -3.81 -6.04
CA THR A 238 -21.53 -5.09 -6.73
C THR A 238 -20.25 -5.64 -7.35
N VAL A 239 -19.53 -4.81 -8.12
CA VAL A 239 -18.33 -5.23 -8.85
C VAL A 239 -17.15 -5.54 -7.91
N THR A 240 -17.02 -4.79 -6.81
CA THR A 240 -15.99 -5.05 -5.80
C THR A 240 -16.31 -6.32 -5.00
N ASP A 241 -17.55 -6.52 -4.58
CA ASP A 241 -17.99 -7.71 -3.85
C ASP A 241 -17.85 -8.98 -4.72
N GLU A 242 -18.21 -8.93 -6.01
CA GLU A 242 -17.98 -10.02 -6.97
C GLU A 242 -16.48 -10.34 -7.16
N PHE A 243 -15.63 -9.31 -7.15
CA PHE A 243 -14.19 -9.49 -7.25
C PHE A 243 -13.66 -10.21 -6.00
N VAL A 244 -14.04 -9.76 -4.80
CA VAL A 244 -13.65 -10.43 -3.55
C VAL A 244 -14.15 -11.88 -3.53
N ALA A 245 -15.41 -12.12 -3.86
CA ALA A 245 -15.98 -13.47 -3.95
C ALA A 245 -15.23 -14.38 -4.93
N THR A 246 -14.67 -13.82 -6.01
CA THR A 246 -13.83 -14.57 -6.94
C THR A 246 -12.49 -14.98 -6.33
N LEU A 247 -11.88 -14.12 -5.52
CA LEU A 247 -10.64 -14.44 -4.81
C LEU A 247 -10.87 -15.44 -3.67
N GLU A 248 -12.04 -15.39 -3.03
CA GLU A 248 -12.38 -16.31 -1.94
C GLU A 248 -12.55 -17.77 -2.39
N LYS A 249 -12.72 -18.01 -3.68
CA LYS A 249 -12.65 -19.37 -4.27
C LYS A 249 -11.29 -20.05 -4.02
N TYR A 250 -10.24 -19.29 -3.72
CA TYR A 250 -8.92 -19.84 -3.39
C TYR A 250 -8.79 -20.24 -1.92
N LEU A 251 -9.71 -19.85 -1.03
CA LEU A 251 -9.71 -20.25 0.38
C LEU A 251 -9.99 -21.76 0.55
N THR A 252 -10.84 -22.33 -0.31
CA THR A 252 -11.31 -23.72 -0.21
C THR A 252 -10.32 -24.76 -0.74
N VAL A 253 -9.24 -24.35 -1.40
CA VAL A 253 -8.21 -25.26 -1.94
C VAL A 253 -7.30 -25.82 -0.82
N SER A 254 -7.42 -25.32 0.41
CA SER A 254 -6.51 -25.60 1.53
C SER A 254 -6.69 -26.97 2.23
N THR A 255 -7.74 -27.75 1.95
CA THR A 255 -8.00 -29.03 2.67
C THR A 255 -7.55 -30.32 1.98
N GLN A 256 -6.91 -30.27 0.81
CA GLN A 256 -6.36 -31.48 0.18
C GLN A 256 -5.00 -31.21 -0.45
N GLN A 257 -3.98 -31.01 0.38
CA GLN A 257 -2.60 -31.37 0.04
C GLN A 257 -1.70 -31.29 1.27
N GLU A 258 -1.74 -32.35 2.08
CA GLU A 258 -0.58 -32.79 2.83
C GLU A 258 -0.42 -34.30 2.65
N VAL A 259 0.83 -34.73 2.49
CA VAL A 259 1.36 -36.07 2.19
C VAL A 259 1.51 -36.38 0.69
N ILE A 260 2.75 -36.21 0.19
CA ILE A 260 3.60 -37.32 -0.29
C ILE A 260 5.07 -36.88 -0.18
N GLN A 261 5.85 -37.70 0.54
CA GLN A 261 7.31 -37.69 0.66
C GLN A 261 8.01 -38.12 -0.65
N PRO A 262 9.32 -37.86 -0.82
CA PRO A 262 9.99 -37.94 -2.12
C PRO A 262 10.29 -39.39 -2.53
N SER A 263 9.98 -39.79 -3.76
CA SER A 263 10.73 -40.85 -4.47
C SER A 263 10.33 -41.01 -5.95
N GLU A 264 11.38 -41.18 -6.77
CA GLU A 264 11.45 -41.80 -8.09
C GLU A 264 10.84 -41.09 -9.32
N THR A 265 11.74 -40.36 -10.00
CA THR A 265 11.69 -39.94 -11.40
C THR A 265 11.17 -41.03 -12.34
N LYS A 266 9.90 -40.91 -12.75
CA LYS A 266 9.44 -41.33 -14.08
C LYS A 266 9.00 -40.08 -14.84
N THR A 267 9.68 -39.81 -15.95
CA THR A 267 9.36 -38.76 -16.90
C THR A 267 7.98 -39.03 -17.52
N HIS A 268 6.93 -38.49 -16.91
CA HIS A 268 5.56 -38.68 -17.39
C HIS A 268 5.27 -37.73 -18.57
N ILE A 269 5.51 -38.22 -19.79
CA ILE A 269 5.07 -37.57 -21.04
C ILE A 269 3.84 -38.31 -21.55
N GLU A 270 2.73 -37.61 -21.71
CA GLU A 270 1.44 -38.13 -22.16
C GLU A 270 1.13 -37.67 -23.60
N LEU A 271 0.65 -38.59 -24.44
CA LEU A 271 0.12 -38.31 -25.77
C LEU A 271 -1.39 -38.03 -25.70
N ILE A 272 -1.82 -36.92 -26.30
CA ILE A 272 -3.20 -36.45 -26.32
C ILE A 272 -3.65 -36.28 -27.77
N ASP A 273 -4.79 -36.87 -28.12
CA ASP A 273 -5.44 -36.59 -29.40
C ASP A 273 -6.10 -35.20 -29.34
N TYR A 274 -5.43 -34.17 -29.86
CA TYR A 274 -5.84 -32.76 -29.72
C TYR A 274 -7.02 -32.42 -30.64
N ASN A 275 -6.98 -32.89 -31.88
CA ASN A 275 -8.09 -32.86 -32.83
C ASN A 275 -7.87 -33.94 -33.92
N THR A 276 -8.78 -34.04 -34.90
CA THR A 276 -8.70 -35.05 -35.98
C THR A 276 -7.44 -34.96 -36.86
N LYS A 277 -6.76 -33.81 -36.86
CA LYS A 277 -5.57 -33.51 -37.67
C LYS A 277 -4.30 -33.30 -36.83
N SER A 278 -4.36 -33.33 -35.51
CA SER A 278 -3.24 -32.97 -34.65
C SER A 278 -3.24 -33.73 -33.34
N ILE A 279 -2.04 -34.08 -32.89
CA ILE A 279 -1.77 -34.71 -31.60
C ILE A 279 -0.88 -33.79 -30.77
N ALA A 280 -0.99 -33.86 -29.45
CA ALA A 280 -0.21 -33.05 -28.52
C ALA A 280 0.51 -33.90 -27.48
N LEU A 281 1.71 -33.49 -27.09
CA LEU A 281 2.45 -34.07 -25.96
C LEU A 281 2.38 -33.13 -24.76
N LYS A 282 1.89 -33.65 -23.63
CA LYS A 282 1.80 -32.97 -22.33
C LYS A 282 2.77 -33.62 -21.34
N GLY A 283 3.38 -32.83 -20.45
CA GLY A 283 4.27 -33.34 -19.40
C GLY A 283 5.70 -32.79 -19.48
N ASP A 284 6.66 -33.52 -18.91
CA ASP A 284 8.06 -33.07 -18.83
C ASP A 284 8.82 -33.24 -20.15
N THR A 285 8.49 -32.38 -21.11
CA THR A 285 9.07 -32.38 -22.46
C THR A 285 10.33 -31.49 -22.57
N LYS A 286 10.76 -30.86 -21.47
CA LYS A 286 11.93 -29.95 -21.46
C LYS A 286 13.25 -30.64 -21.81
N PRO A 287 13.56 -31.85 -21.28
CA PRO A 287 14.81 -32.54 -21.61
C PRO A 287 14.92 -32.95 -23.08
N HIS A 288 13.78 -33.06 -23.78
CA HIS A 288 13.69 -33.57 -25.14
C HIS A 288 13.40 -32.50 -26.20
N LYS A 289 13.66 -31.23 -25.87
CA LYS A 289 13.37 -30.08 -26.74
C LYS A 289 13.99 -30.21 -28.14
N ASP A 290 15.22 -30.71 -28.24
CA ASP A 290 15.92 -30.80 -29.52
C ASP A 290 15.37 -31.93 -30.41
N SER A 291 15.01 -33.07 -29.80
CA SER A 291 14.37 -34.21 -30.48
C SER A 291 12.93 -33.91 -30.93
N LEU A 292 12.17 -33.15 -30.13
CA LEU A 292 10.79 -32.78 -30.44
C LEU A 292 10.70 -31.58 -31.40
N GLY A 293 11.70 -30.70 -31.37
CA GLY A 293 11.73 -29.46 -32.13
C GLY A 293 12.24 -29.59 -33.55
N LYS A 294 12.77 -28.46 -34.08
CA LYS A 294 13.16 -28.31 -35.50
C LYS A 294 14.19 -29.34 -35.99
N ASN A 295 15.03 -29.86 -35.09
CA ASN A 295 16.13 -30.76 -35.42
C ASN A 295 15.73 -32.25 -35.39
N GLY A 296 14.53 -32.58 -34.91
CA GLY A 296 14.01 -33.95 -34.90
C GLY A 296 12.61 -34.02 -35.53
N LEU A 297 11.58 -34.24 -34.71
CA LEU A 297 10.20 -34.47 -35.15
C LEU A 297 9.47 -33.22 -35.68
N ARG A 298 10.13 -32.05 -35.66
CA ARG A 298 9.63 -30.75 -36.18
C ARG A 298 8.29 -30.33 -35.58
N GLY A 299 8.06 -30.66 -34.31
CA GLY A 299 6.90 -30.22 -33.56
C GLY A 299 6.89 -28.70 -33.36
N LEU A 300 5.71 -28.16 -33.10
CA LEU A 300 5.55 -26.78 -32.69
C LEU A 300 5.29 -26.73 -31.19
N TYR A 301 6.13 -26.01 -30.45
CA TYR A 301 5.90 -25.79 -29.03
C TYR A 301 4.86 -24.69 -28.82
N ASN A 302 3.85 -24.97 -27.99
CA ASN A 302 2.86 -23.99 -27.58
C ASN A 302 2.65 -24.08 -26.06
N SER A 303 2.82 -22.95 -25.37
CA SER A 303 2.71 -22.86 -23.91
C SER A 303 1.27 -22.75 -23.40
N LYS A 304 0.27 -22.69 -24.30
CA LYS A 304 -1.14 -22.45 -23.97
C LYS A 304 -2.09 -23.36 -24.78
N LEU A 305 -1.76 -24.63 -24.91
CA LEU A 305 -2.69 -25.62 -25.47
C LEU A 305 -3.82 -25.89 -24.47
N THR A 306 -4.98 -26.29 -24.96
CA THR A 306 -6.12 -26.70 -24.12
C THR A 306 -6.36 -28.19 -24.32
N ASP A 307 -6.39 -28.97 -23.24
CA ASP A 307 -6.69 -30.39 -23.31
C ASP A 307 -8.17 -30.59 -23.68
N PRO A 308 -8.49 -31.24 -24.81
CA PRO A 308 -9.89 -31.40 -25.23
C PRO A 308 -10.70 -32.32 -24.32
N ARG A 309 -10.06 -33.17 -23.50
CA ARG A 309 -10.75 -34.09 -22.58
C ARG A 309 -11.12 -33.41 -21.26
N THR A 310 -10.23 -32.57 -20.73
CA THR A 310 -10.37 -31.95 -19.39
C THR A 310 -10.67 -30.46 -19.44
N GLY A 311 -10.41 -29.77 -20.56
CA GLY A 311 -10.54 -28.32 -20.72
C GLY A 311 -9.40 -27.52 -20.08
N GLU A 312 -8.40 -28.18 -19.50
CA GLU A 312 -7.28 -27.53 -18.81
C GLU A 312 -6.24 -26.98 -19.80
N LYS A 313 -5.61 -25.87 -19.44
CA LYS A 313 -4.49 -25.33 -20.23
C LYS A 313 -3.19 -26.00 -19.84
N PHE A 314 -2.40 -26.39 -20.83
CA PHE A 314 -1.08 -26.98 -20.63
C PHE A 314 -0.07 -26.46 -21.64
N ALA A 315 1.21 -26.54 -21.27
CA ALA A 315 2.32 -26.30 -22.18
C ALA A 315 2.77 -27.63 -22.79
N GLY A 316 2.99 -27.64 -24.09
CA GLY A 316 3.31 -28.89 -24.79
C GLY A 316 3.73 -28.69 -26.23
N TRP A 317 4.01 -29.80 -26.88
CA TRP A 317 4.33 -29.85 -28.31
C TRP A 317 3.12 -30.33 -29.08
N ILE A 318 2.83 -29.69 -30.21
CA ILE A 318 1.78 -30.12 -31.14
C ILE A 318 2.40 -30.62 -32.45
N PHE A 319 1.87 -31.72 -32.95
CA PHE A 319 2.29 -32.39 -34.19
C PHE A 319 1.08 -32.63 -35.07
N SER A 320 1.32 -32.81 -36.37
CA SER A 320 0.28 -33.29 -37.28
C SER A 320 -0.05 -34.76 -37.00
N ASN A 321 -1.29 -35.17 -37.23
CA ASN A 321 -1.70 -36.57 -37.03
C ASN A 321 -0.94 -37.54 -37.96
N ALA A 322 -0.41 -37.05 -39.09
CA ALA A 322 0.47 -37.83 -39.97
C ALA A 322 1.79 -38.27 -39.29
N GLN A 323 2.19 -37.59 -38.21
CA GLN A 323 3.43 -37.88 -37.46
C GLN A 323 3.17 -38.77 -36.23
N ARG A 324 1.94 -39.27 -36.03
CA ARG A 324 1.55 -40.06 -34.84
C ARG A 324 2.45 -41.26 -34.59
N THR A 325 2.75 -42.04 -35.62
CA THR A 325 3.63 -43.21 -35.50
C THR A 325 5.02 -42.85 -35.01
N GLN A 326 5.60 -41.74 -35.51
CA GLN A 326 6.95 -41.28 -35.10
C GLN A 326 6.97 -40.78 -33.66
N VAL A 327 5.89 -40.09 -33.24
CA VAL A 327 5.75 -39.60 -31.87
C VAL A 327 5.54 -40.76 -30.89
N GLU A 328 4.75 -41.78 -31.25
CA GLU A 328 4.55 -42.98 -30.44
C GLU A 328 5.84 -43.82 -30.33
N GLU A 329 6.61 -43.93 -31.41
CA GLU A 329 7.93 -44.60 -31.40
C GLU A 329 8.92 -43.85 -30.51
N PHE A 330 8.94 -42.52 -30.56
CA PHE A 330 9.72 -41.70 -29.65
C PHE A 330 9.34 -41.92 -28.18
N LEU A 331 8.05 -42.01 -27.86
CA LEU A 331 7.59 -42.29 -26.49
C LEU A 331 8.00 -43.68 -26.00
N LYS A 332 8.02 -44.69 -26.87
CA LYS A 332 8.51 -46.04 -26.55
C LYS A 332 10.01 -46.08 -26.26
N GLN A 333 10.79 -45.13 -26.79
CA GLN A 333 12.22 -45.00 -26.46
C GLN A 333 12.47 -44.34 -25.11
N LEU A 334 11.45 -43.69 -24.53
CA LEU A 334 11.51 -43.02 -23.23
C LEU A 334 10.94 -43.85 -22.07
N SER A 335 10.25 -44.96 -22.37
CA SER A 335 9.66 -45.90 -21.40
C SER A 335 10.62 -47.01 -21.03
#